data_AF-A0AAV6PF32-F1
#
_entry.id   AF-A0AAV6PF32-F1
#
_cell.length_a   1.000
_cell.length_b   1.000
_cell.length_c   1.000
_cell.angle_alpha   90.00
_cell.angle_beta   90.00
_cell.angle_gamma   90.00
#
_symmetry.space_group_name_H-M   'P 1'
#
loop_
_entity.id
_entity.type
_entity.pdbx_description
1 polymer ?
#
loop_
_entity_poly.entity_id
_entity_poly.type
_entity_poly.pdbx_seq_one_letter_code
_entity_poly.pdbx_strand_id
1 'polypeptide(L)'
;MRLLVGFPLMTLLCRLSKDGRLVVWLNMDDHVRLVTTRDDADVAEAFKCVCINLQKLAVKYGELKHPFTWKQQLGWVSSSPADVGTGLRVSVHLRLKLLPQHTRLQDVLKRLRLHMDRTESSEVYVLSNTATFGPSEVELTQLVVDGVKLLIAMEKRLEEVRDIEELVPAQK
;
A
#
# COMPACT_ATOMS: atom_id res chain seq x y z
N MET A 1 -26.12 0.12 -1.58
CA MET A 1 -27.43 0.62 -1.11
C MET A 1 -27.16 1.73 -0.10
N ARG A 2 -27.36 2.99 -0.52
CA ARG A 2 -27.09 4.20 0.28
C ARG A 2 -28.35 4.55 1.08
N LEU A 3 -28.23 4.57 2.39
CA LEU A 3 -29.12 5.31 3.29
C LEU A 3 -28.24 5.82 4.44
N LEU A 4 -27.89 7.11 4.42
CA LEU A 4 -27.30 7.78 5.57
C LEU A 4 -28.37 8.71 6.14
N VAL A 5 -28.98 8.27 7.23
CA VAL A 5 -29.89 9.07 8.04
C VAL A 5 -29.04 9.98 8.93
N GLY A 6 -29.15 11.29 8.68
CA GLY A 6 -28.98 12.38 9.63
C GLY A 6 -27.72 12.43 10.50
N PHE A 7 -26.65 13.06 10.01
CA PHE A 7 -25.74 13.88 10.81
C PHE A 7 -25.29 15.10 9.97
N PRO A 8 -25.10 16.29 10.57
CA PRO A 8 -24.95 17.53 9.84
C PRO A 8 -23.58 17.59 9.14
N LEU A 9 -23.61 17.83 7.83
CA LEU A 9 -22.50 18.32 6.99
C LEU A 9 -21.12 17.70 7.30
N MET A 10 -20.89 16.51 6.74
CA MET A 10 -19.58 15.85 6.72
C MET A 10 -18.63 16.63 5.80
N THR A 11 -17.93 17.62 6.35
CA THR A 11 -16.87 18.35 5.66
C THR A 11 -15.71 17.39 5.35
N LEU A 12 -15.46 17.13 4.07
CA LEU A 12 -14.28 16.42 3.59
C LEU A 12 -13.06 17.29 3.92
N LEU A 13 -12.19 16.82 4.82
CA LEU A 13 -11.02 17.57 5.25
C LEU A 13 -9.75 16.80 4.87
N CYS A 14 -8.90 17.45 4.09
CA CYS A 14 -7.53 17.01 3.80
C CYS A 14 -6.57 17.89 4.60
N ARG A 15 -5.77 17.30 5.48
CA ARG A 15 -4.75 18.03 6.25
C ARG A 15 -3.36 17.55 5.87
N LEU A 16 -2.54 18.44 5.32
CA LEU A 16 -1.12 18.19 5.06
C LEU A 16 -0.27 18.51 6.29
N SER A 17 0.71 17.66 6.56
CA SER A 17 1.82 18.00 7.45
C SER A 17 2.61 19.18 6.91
N LYS A 18 3.31 19.92 7.78
CA LYS A 18 4.13 21.08 7.40
C LYS A 18 5.16 20.76 6.31
N ASP A 19 5.66 19.53 6.30
CA ASP A 19 6.67 19.07 5.34
C ASP A 19 6.05 18.49 4.05
N GLY A 20 4.72 18.51 3.91
CA GLY A 20 3.99 17.97 2.76
C GLY A 20 3.99 16.45 2.60
N ARG A 21 4.73 15.72 3.44
CA ARG A 21 4.97 14.26 3.31
C ARG A 21 3.89 13.37 3.89
N LEU A 22 3.05 13.88 4.79
CA LEU A 22 1.92 13.16 5.37
C LEU A 22 0.63 13.91 5.08
N VAL A 23 -0.35 13.19 4.57
CA VAL A 23 -1.70 13.65 4.31
C VAL A 23 -2.67 12.82 5.13
N VAL A 24 -3.56 13.48 5.86
CA VAL A 24 -4.66 12.83 6.58
C VAL A 24 -5.96 13.17 5.87
N TRP A 25 -6.64 12.15 5.39
CA TRP A 25 -7.96 12.24 4.77
C TRP A 25 -9.00 11.87 5.82
N LEU A 26 -10.00 12.71 6.00
CA LEU A 26 -11.09 12.49 6.94
C LEU A 26 -12.41 12.28 6.18
N ASN A 27 -13.18 11.29 6.62
CA ASN A 27 -14.56 11.07 6.17
C ASN A 27 -14.73 10.89 4.65
N MET A 28 -13.78 10.20 4.02
CA MET A 28 -13.82 9.87 2.59
C MET A 28 -14.36 8.44 2.43
N ASP A 29 -13.52 7.49 2.02
CA ASP A 29 -13.88 6.06 1.98
C ASP A 29 -13.92 5.44 3.39
N ASP A 30 -13.13 6.01 4.30
CA ASP A 30 -13.06 5.63 5.71
C ASP A 30 -13.01 6.89 6.59
N HIS A 31 -13.19 6.71 7.90
CA HIS A 31 -13.17 7.77 8.90
C HIS A 31 -11.83 8.54 8.88
N VAL A 32 -10.72 7.81 8.84
CA VAL A 32 -9.36 8.36 8.82
C VAL A 32 -8.48 7.52 7.91
N ARG A 33 -7.82 8.15 6.94
CA ARG A 33 -6.75 7.52 6.13
C ARG A 33 -5.48 8.37 6.22
N LEU A 34 -4.39 7.74 6.65
CA LEU A 34 -3.05 8.34 6.65
C LEU A 34 -2.34 7.92 5.37
N VAL A 35 -1.83 8.89 4.63
CA VAL A 35 -1.05 8.65 3.41
C VAL A 35 0.27 9.37 3.55
N THR A 36 1.37 8.65 3.34
CA THR A 36 2.69 9.28 3.22
C THR A 36 3.28 9.00 1.85
N THR A 37 3.88 10.03 1.26
CA THR A 37 4.51 9.94 -0.06
C THR A 37 5.94 10.45 0.06
N ARG A 38 6.87 9.77 -0.62
CA ARG A 38 8.29 10.12 -0.68
C ARG A 38 8.84 9.84 -2.07
N ASP A 39 9.82 10.64 -2.48
CA ASP A 39 10.46 10.53 -3.80
C ASP A 39 11.81 9.76 -3.76
N ASP A 40 12.32 9.43 -2.57
CA ASP A 40 13.62 8.80 -2.35
C ASP A 40 13.61 7.26 -2.31
N ALA A 41 12.45 6.66 -2.62
CA ALA A 41 12.22 5.21 -2.54
C ALA A 41 12.53 4.58 -1.16
N ASP A 42 12.63 5.40 -0.09
CA ASP A 42 12.84 4.92 1.28
C ASP A 42 11.50 4.49 1.90
N VAL A 43 11.11 3.26 1.56
CA VAL A 43 9.86 2.63 2.06
C VAL A 43 9.91 2.44 3.58
N ALA A 44 11.09 2.23 4.16
CA ALA A 44 11.23 2.01 5.60
C ALA A 44 10.91 3.29 6.38
N GLU A 45 11.45 4.44 5.95
CA GLU A 45 11.16 5.71 6.59
C GLU A 45 9.72 6.17 6.34
N ALA A 46 9.15 5.88 5.15
CA ALA A 46 7.71 6.07 4.90
C ALA A 46 6.86 5.25 5.89
N PHE A 47 7.14 3.96 6.02
CA PHE A 47 6.41 3.08 6.94
C PHE A 47 6.51 3.54 8.40
N LYS A 48 7.71 3.92 8.83
CA LYS A 48 7.96 4.47 10.16
C LYS A 48 7.17 5.76 10.42
N CYS A 49 7.10 6.65 9.44
CA CYS A 49 6.29 7.87 9.52
C CYS A 49 4.81 7.56 9.78
N VAL A 50 4.22 6.61 9.04
CA VAL A 50 2.83 6.18 9.25
C VAL A 50 2.64 5.60 10.64
N CYS A 51 3.52 4.70 11.08
CA CYS A 51 3.42 4.07 12.40
C CYS A 51 3.43 5.09 13.54
N ILE A 52 4.38 6.04 13.51
CA ILE A 52 4.51 7.08 14.54
C ILE A 52 3.25 7.95 14.59
N ASN A 53 2.72 8.36 13.44
CA ASN A 53 1.56 9.23 13.40
C ASN A 53 0.26 8.50 13.74
N LEU A 54 0.12 7.23 13.35
CA LEU A 54 -1.01 6.40 13.75
C LEU A 54 -1.03 6.18 15.27
N GLN A 55 0.12 5.90 15.89
CA GLN A 55 0.23 5.76 17.35
C GLN A 55 -0.16 7.07 18.06
N LYS A 56 0.33 8.23 17.60
CA LYS A 56 -0.05 9.53 18.15
C LYS A 56 -1.55 9.79 18.06
N LEU A 57 -2.17 9.46 16.93
CA LEU A 57 -3.61 9.58 16.76
C LEU A 57 -4.36 8.62 17.69
N ALA A 58 -3.95 7.36 17.76
CA ALA A 58 -4.58 6.36 18.62
C ALA A 58 -4.58 6.78 20.10
N VAL A 59 -3.46 7.32 20.60
CA VAL A 59 -3.39 7.88 21.96
C VAL A 59 -4.38 9.03 22.13
N LYS A 60 -4.40 9.99 21.19
CA LYS A 60 -5.28 11.16 21.30
C LYS A 60 -6.76 10.80 21.25
N TYR A 61 -7.14 9.88 20.36
CA TYR A 61 -8.51 9.38 20.25
C TYR A 61 -8.92 8.53 21.46
N GLY A 62 -7.96 7.80 22.06
CA GLY A 62 -8.14 7.10 23.33
C GLY A 62 -8.47 8.06 24.49
N GLU A 63 -7.74 9.17 24.62
CA GLU A 63 -8.03 10.23 25.61
C GLU A 63 -9.44 10.82 25.43
N LEU A 64 -9.91 10.92 24.19
CA LEU A 64 -11.25 11.41 23.84
C LEU A 64 -12.34 10.35 23.98
N LYS A 65 -12.02 9.13 24.44
CA LYS A 65 -12.94 7.99 24.54
C LYS A 65 -13.55 7.54 23.21
N HIS A 66 -12.84 7.77 22.11
CA HIS A 66 -13.21 7.35 20.76
C HIS A 66 -12.11 6.47 20.13
N PRO A 67 -11.77 5.30 20.73
CA PRO A 67 -10.71 4.45 20.20
C PRO A 67 -11.05 3.92 18.80
N PHE A 68 -10.01 3.63 18.01
CA PHE A 68 -10.17 2.95 16.73
C PHE A 68 -10.76 1.55 16.91
N THR A 69 -11.54 1.10 15.93
CA THR A 69 -12.21 -0.21 15.98
C THR A 69 -11.24 -1.31 15.58
N TRP A 70 -10.86 -2.14 16.54
CA TRP A 70 -10.03 -3.32 16.32
C TRP A 70 -10.70 -4.58 16.92
N LYS A 71 -10.59 -5.71 16.22
CA LYS A 71 -11.12 -6.99 16.67
C LYS A 71 -10.07 -8.09 16.47
N GLN A 72 -9.94 -9.01 17.42
CA GLN A 72 -8.93 -10.07 17.35
C GLN A 72 -9.01 -10.94 16.08
N GLN A 73 -10.23 -11.19 15.58
CA GLN A 73 -10.44 -11.98 14.36
C GLN A 73 -10.31 -11.18 13.07
N LEU A 74 -10.49 -9.85 13.13
CA LEU A 74 -10.55 -9.00 11.94
C LEU A 74 -9.37 -8.04 11.79
N GLY A 75 -8.59 -7.79 12.84
CA GLY A 75 -7.66 -6.67 12.89
C GLY A 75 -8.38 -5.32 12.96
N TRP A 76 -7.82 -4.31 12.30
CA TRP A 76 -8.44 -3.01 12.09
C TRP A 76 -9.68 -3.16 11.20
N VAL A 77 -10.80 -2.62 11.67
CA VAL A 77 -12.07 -2.65 10.95
C VAL A 77 -12.17 -1.41 10.08
N SER A 78 -12.36 -1.63 8.78
CA SER A 78 -12.57 -0.60 7.76
C SER A 78 -13.98 -0.72 7.17
N SER A 79 -14.45 0.35 6.51
CA SER A 79 -15.70 0.37 5.74
C SER A 79 -15.74 -0.69 4.63
N SER A 80 -14.58 -1.02 4.05
CA SER A 80 -14.43 -1.97 2.94
C SER A 80 -13.88 -3.31 3.43
N PRO A 81 -14.52 -4.45 3.12
CA PRO A 81 -13.98 -5.77 3.47
C PRO A 81 -12.58 -6.03 2.89
N ALA A 82 -12.21 -5.38 1.79
CA ALA A 82 -10.90 -5.50 1.16
C ALA A 82 -9.78 -4.77 1.91
N ASP A 83 -10.12 -3.89 2.86
CA ASP A 83 -9.16 -3.10 3.63
C ASP A 83 -9.16 -3.49 5.13
N VAL A 84 -9.91 -4.54 5.50
CA VAL A 84 -9.90 -5.12 6.86
C VAL A 84 -8.56 -5.82 7.15
N GLY A 85 -8.11 -5.81 8.41
CA GLY A 85 -6.85 -6.43 8.83
C GLY A 85 -5.85 -5.37 9.24
N THR A 86 -4.86 -5.13 8.39
CA THR A 86 -3.89 -4.04 8.55
C THR A 86 -4.39 -2.72 7.98
N GLY A 87 -5.25 -2.77 6.96
CA GLY A 87 -5.61 -1.60 6.14
C GLY A 87 -4.42 -0.96 5.42
N LEU A 88 -3.25 -1.61 5.42
CA LEU A 88 -2.02 -1.05 4.87
C LEU A 88 -1.91 -1.36 3.37
N ARG A 89 -1.77 -0.29 2.59
CA ARG A 89 -1.39 -0.37 1.18
C ARG A 89 -0.06 0.34 0.97
N VAL A 90 0.95 -0.43 0.60
CA VAL A 90 2.28 0.06 0.23
C VAL A 90 2.35 0.03 -1.29
N SER A 91 2.74 1.15 -1.89
CA SER A 91 2.88 1.28 -3.34
C SER A 91 4.19 1.94 -3.72
N VAL A 92 4.83 1.45 -4.79
CA VAL A 92 6.09 1.99 -5.33
C VAL A 92 5.96 2.23 -6.82
N HIS A 93 6.39 3.40 -7.29
CA HIS A 93 6.52 3.69 -8.71
C HIS A 93 7.81 3.10 -9.25
N LEU A 94 7.70 2.26 -10.28
CA LEU A 94 8.81 1.60 -10.95
C LEU A 94 8.82 1.94 -12.43
N ARG A 95 10.01 2.21 -12.96
CA ARG A 95 10.19 2.34 -14.40
C ARG A 95 10.63 0.99 -14.96
N LEU A 96 9.80 0.42 -15.83
CA LEU A 96 10.05 -0.89 -16.46
C LEU A 96 9.75 -0.77 -17.96
N LYS A 97 10.65 -1.26 -18.81
CA LYS A 97 10.53 -1.13 -20.28
C LYS A 97 10.22 -2.47 -20.93
N LEU A 98 10.91 -3.53 -20.52
CA LEU A 98 10.88 -4.85 -21.15
C LEU A 98 9.97 -5.82 -20.38
N LEU A 99 10.10 -5.88 -19.06
CA LEU A 99 9.36 -6.81 -18.21
C LEU A 99 7.82 -6.71 -18.36
N PRO A 100 7.19 -5.53 -18.53
CA PRO A 100 5.74 -5.39 -18.71
C PRO A 100 5.19 -6.16 -19.92
N GLN A 101 6.03 -6.40 -20.93
CA GLN A 101 5.64 -7.10 -22.15
C GLN A 101 5.93 -8.62 -22.06
N HIS A 102 6.59 -9.06 -20.98
CA HIS A 102 6.98 -10.45 -20.82
C HIS A 102 5.80 -11.33 -20.39
N THR A 103 5.63 -12.48 -21.03
CA THR A 103 4.50 -13.41 -20.81
C THR A 103 4.42 -13.93 -19.37
N ARG A 104 5.56 -14.04 -18.69
CA ARG A 104 5.67 -14.55 -17.31
C ARG A 104 5.28 -13.54 -16.22
N LEU A 105 5.12 -12.25 -16.55
CA LEU A 105 4.91 -11.22 -15.54
C LEU A 105 3.65 -11.45 -14.69
N GLN A 106 2.54 -11.81 -15.33
CA GLN A 106 1.29 -12.09 -14.62
C GLN A 106 1.43 -13.24 -13.61
N ASP A 107 2.18 -14.29 -13.97
CA ASP A 107 2.48 -15.41 -13.06
C ASP A 107 3.37 -14.95 -11.90
N VAL A 108 4.43 -14.20 -12.19
CA VAL A 108 5.32 -13.63 -11.16
C VAL A 108 4.55 -12.76 -10.17
N LEU A 109 3.73 -11.81 -10.64
CA LEU A 109 2.92 -10.94 -9.79
C LEU A 109 1.95 -11.73 -8.92
N LYS A 110 1.30 -12.74 -9.49
CA LYS A 110 0.38 -13.63 -8.76
C LYS A 110 1.09 -14.40 -7.64
N ARG A 111 2.28 -14.95 -7.91
CA ARG A 111 3.09 -15.66 -6.91
C ARG A 111 3.60 -14.74 -5.81
N LEU A 112 3.93 -13.50 -6.15
CA LEU A 112 4.34 -12.47 -5.19
C LEU A 112 3.17 -11.86 -4.42
N ARG A 113 1.92 -12.12 -4.83
CA ARG A 113 0.70 -11.48 -4.28
C ARG A 113 0.73 -9.95 -4.41
N LEU A 114 1.30 -9.47 -5.51
CA LEU A 114 1.41 -8.04 -5.83
C LEU A 114 0.51 -7.69 -7.00
N HIS A 115 0.06 -6.45 -7.01
CA HIS A 115 -0.69 -5.85 -8.11
C HIS A 115 0.17 -4.81 -8.80
N MET A 116 0.11 -4.76 -10.13
CA MET A 116 0.83 -3.77 -10.92
C MET A 116 -0.14 -3.02 -11.83
N ASP A 117 -0.23 -1.71 -11.64
CA ASP A 117 -1.05 -0.81 -12.44
C ASP A 117 -0.17 0.06 -13.36
N ARG A 118 -0.72 0.45 -14.51
CA ARG A 118 -0.06 1.38 -15.42
C ARG A 118 -0.40 2.82 -15.04
N THR A 119 0.60 3.69 -15.01
CA THR A 119 0.36 5.14 -14.87
C THR A 119 0.05 5.78 -16.22
N GLU A 120 -0.23 7.09 -16.23
CA GLU A 120 -0.34 7.87 -17.47
C GLU A 120 0.96 7.86 -18.29
N SER A 121 2.11 7.66 -17.63
CA SER A 121 3.40 7.54 -18.30
C SER A 121 3.61 6.12 -18.82
N SER A 122 4.00 6.00 -20.10
CA SER A 122 4.06 4.72 -20.81
C SER A 122 5.00 3.68 -20.21
N GLU A 123 6.04 4.11 -19.47
CA GLU A 123 7.09 3.28 -18.88
C GLU A 123 7.05 3.23 -17.34
N VAL A 124 6.10 3.90 -16.69
CA VAL A 124 6.01 3.94 -15.22
C VAL A 124 4.80 3.14 -14.75
N TYR A 125 5.06 2.23 -13.82
CA TYR A 125 4.10 1.30 -13.25
C TYR A 125 4.04 1.47 -11.74
N VAL A 126 2.87 1.25 -11.15
CA VAL A 126 2.67 1.27 -9.70
C VAL A 126 2.56 -0.17 -9.21
N LEU A 127 3.53 -0.60 -8.41
CA LEU A 127 3.49 -1.91 -7.75
C LEU A 127 2.94 -1.75 -6.33
N SER A 128 1.96 -2.58 -5.94
CA SER A 128 1.38 -2.55 -4.59
C SER A 128 1.00 -3.93 -4.06
N ASN A 129 0.85 -4.07 -2.74
CA ASN A 129 0.31 -5.28 -2.14
C ASN A 129 -1.19 -5.43 -2.39
N THR A 130 -1.64 -6.66 -2.64
CA THR A 130 -3.06 -6.98 -2.84
C THR A 130 -3.78 -7.27 -1.52
N ALA A 131 -3.14 -8.02 -0.63
CA ALA A 131 -3.70 -8.44 0.63
C ALA A 131 -3.45 -7.39 1.72
N THR A 132 -4.49 -7.12 2.49
CA THR A 132 -4.45 -6.30 3.72
C THR A 132 -4.78 -7.14 4.96
N PHE A 133 -5.33 -8.34 4.77
CA PHE A 133 -5.76 -9.27 5.81
C PHE A 133 -4.85 -10.50 5.89
N GLY A 134 -4.45 -10.88 7.11
CA GLY A 134 -3.63 -12.07 7.40
C GLY A 134 -2.19 -11.72 7.76
N PRO A 135 -1.37 -11.17 6.84
CA PRO A 135 -0.02 -10.72 7.13
C PRO A 135 -0.02 -9.47 8.01
N SER A 136 1.06 -9.29 8.77
CA SER A 136 1.36 -8.06 9.51
C SER A 136 1.77 -6.91 8.58
N GLU A 137 1.69 -5.68 9.08
CA GLU A 137 2.11 -4.47 8.39
C GLU A 137 3.58 -4.54 7.92
N VAL A 138 4.44 -5.15 8.73
CA VAL A 138 5.87 -5.34 8.42
C VAL A 138 6.04 -6.35 7.28
N GLU A 139 5.32 -7.46 7.33
CA GLU A 139 5.36 -8.49 6.28
C GLU A 139 4.86 -7.95 4.94
N LEU A 140 3.79 -7.14 4.94
CA LEU A 140 3.29 -6.49 3.73
C LEU A 140 4.31 -5.50 3.15
N THR A 141 4.95 -4.71 4.01
CA THR A 141 5.99 -3.78 3.60
C THR A 141 7.18 -4.52 3.00
N GLN A 142 7.64 -5.59 3.65
CA GLN A 142 8.74 -6.41 3.18
C GLN A 142 8.40 -7.12 1.86
N LEU A 143 7.16 -7.61 1.71
CA LEU A 143 6.66 -8.23 0.48
C LEU A 143 6.81 -7.29 -0.72
N VAL A 144 6.41 -6.02 -0.56
CA VAL A 144 6.54 -5.02 -1.63
C VAL A 144 8.01 -4.72 -1.91
N VAL A 145 8.84 -4.54 -0.88
CA VAL A 145 10.28 -4.29 -1.04
C VAL A 145 10.98 -5.42 -1.80
N ASP A 146 10.69 -6.68 -1.44
CA ASP A 146 11.29 -7.84 -2.09
C ASP A 146 10.77 -8.02 -3.52
N GLY A 147 9.48 -7.77 -3.74
CA GLY A 147 8.89 -7.75 -5.07
C GLY A 147 9.53 -6.70 -5.98
N VAL A 148 9.68 -5.47 -5.49
CA VAL A 148 10.38 -4.40 -6.21
C VAL A 148 11.79 -4.82 -6.61
N LYS A 149 12.57 -5.35 -5.66
CA LYS A 149 13.94 -5.82 -5.92
C LYS A 149 13.98 -6.91 -6.99
N LEU A 150 13.05 -7.86 -6.93
CA LEU A 150 12.98 -8.95 -7.90
C LEU A 150 12.61 -8.45 -9.30
N LEU A 151 11.61 -7.58 -9.42
CA LEU A 151 11.20 -7.02 -10.72
C LEU A 151 12.33 -6.18 -11.34
N ILE A 152 13.06 -5.40 -10.53
CA ILE A 152 14.26 -4.67 -11.01
C ILE A 152 15.34 -5.64 -11.49
N ALA A 153 15.57 -6.75 -10.77
CA ALA A 153 16.56 -7.75 -11.18
C ALA A 153 16.16 -8.45 -12.48
N MET A 154 14.87 -8.76 -12.66
CA MET A 154 14.33 -9.32 -13.89
C MET A 154 14.46 -8.35 -15.07
N GLU A 155 14.10 -7.07 -14.88
CA GLU A 155 14.27 -6.03 -15.90
C GLU A 155 15.73 -5.93 -16.37
N LYS A 156 16.68 -5.86 -15.42
CA LYS A 156 18.11 -5.81 -15.75
C LYS A 156 18.59 -7.03 -16.54
N ARG A 157 18.10 -8.23 -16.23
CA ARG A 157 18.44 -9.43 -17.02
C ARG A 157 17.89 -9.35 -18.44
N LEU A 158 16.67 -8.85 -18.62
CA LEU A 158 16.09 -8.64 -19.95
C LEU A 158 16.85 -7.58 -20.75
N GLU A 159 17.33 -6.51 -20.10
CA GLU A 159 18.20 -5.51 -20.73
C GLU A 159 19.54 -6.11 -21.22
N GLU A 160 20.06 -7.11 -20.52
CA GLU A 160 21.24 -7.90 -20.91
C GLU A 160 20.94 -9.03 -21.90
N VAL A 161 19.71 -9.14 -22.41
CA VAL A 161 19.24 -10.22 -23.31
C VAL A 161 19.42 -11.62 -22.68
N ARG A 162 19.21 -11.71 -21.36
CA ARG A 162 19.23 -12.96 -20.60
C ARG A 162 17.82 -13.37 -20.20
N ASP A 163 17.65 -14.67 -20.04
CA ASP A 163 16.39 -15.23 -19.56
C ASP A 163 16.18 -14.99 -18.05
N ILE A 164 14.90 -14.95 -17.65
CA ILE A 164 14.44 -14.68 -16.29
C ILE A 164 13.83 -15.91 -15.61
N GLU A 165 13.78 -17.09 -16.25
CA GLU A 165 13.15 -18.29 -15.68
C GLU A 165 13.75 -18.68 -14.32
N GLU A 166 15.06 -18.52 -14.13
CA GLU A 166 15.73 -18.78 -12.84
C GLU A 166 15.28 -17.82 -11.72
N LEU A 167 14.79 -16.63 -12.06
CA LEU A 167 14.32 -15.63 -11.11
C LEU A 167 12.83 -15.79 -10.78
N VAL A 168 12.10 -16.64 -11.51
CA VAL A 168 10.67 -16.83 -11.27
C VAL A 168 10.48 -17.44 -9.87
N PRO A 169 9.77 -16.75 -8.96
CA PRO A 169 9.63 -17.21 -7.59
C PRO A 169 8.83 -18.52 -7.55
N ALA A 170 9.12 -19.37 -6.57
CA ALA A 170 8.32 -20.56 -6.31
C ALA A 170 6.87 -20.17 -5.95
N GLN A 171 5.92 -21.06 -6.28
CA GLN A 171 4.53 -20.89 -5.86
C GLN A 171 4.46 -20.95 -4.32
N LYS A 172 4.06 -19.85 -3.67
CA LYS A 172 3.77 -19.80 -2.23
C LYS A 172 2.35 -20.30 -1.93
#